data_AF-A0A1G0JGR5-F1
#
_entry.id   AF-A0A1G0JGR5-F1
#
_cell.length_a   1.000
_cell.length_b   1.000
_cell.length_c   1.000
_cell.angle_alpha   90.00
_cell.angle_beta   90.00
_cell.angle_gamma   90.00
#
_symmetry.space_group_name_H-M   'P 1'
#
loop_
_entity.id
_entity.type
_entity.pdbx_description
1 polymer ?
#
loop_
_entity_poly.entity_id
_entity_poly.type
_entity_poly.pdbx_seq_one_letter_code
_entity_poly.pdbx_strand_id
1 'polypeptide(L)'
;MNSDIDKILERWVRVSVFCFVLLVTGCIHQPNVTQKPAHPDYTQKAIDYYRWLKSSPEIVVKRERHYLEQQPEGLDPIVCMARLAMISSISIDTTSQDEQRALKLLEQVINTNDSISDPLRHDYHKFSLLWRDVLEQRQQLRQSMNKATKGIVAERQQIQTLQEENTILLKQIEALKSIEQQLNRREQTREIKP
;
A
#
# COMPACT_ATOMS: atom_id res chain seq x y z
N MET A 1 -28.27 21.96 -64.73
CA MET A 1 -27.81 22.44 -63.40
C MET A 1 -27.79 21.35 -62.31
N ASN A 2 -28.34 20.14 -62.52
CA ASN A 2 -28.27 19.06 -61.51
C ASN A 2 -26.98 18.22 -61.56
N SER A 3 -26.24 18.23 -62.67
CA SER A 3 -25.05 17.35 -62.84
C SER A 3 -23.81 17.78 -62.02
N ASP A 4 -23.71 19.04 -61.60
CA ASP A 4 -22.54 19.51 -60.85
C ASP A 4 -22.70 19.29 -59.34
N ILE A 5 -23.94 19.24 -58.83
CA ILE A 5 -24.23 18.96 -57.43
C ILE A 5 -23.87 17.50 -57.09
N ASP A 6 -24.18 16.56 -57.98
CA ASP A 6 -23.87 15.14 -57.79
C ASP A 6 -22.35 14.88 -57.74
N LYS A 7 -21.57 15.59 -58.55
CA LYS A 7 -20.09 15.49 -58.55
C LYS A 7 -19.46 16.06 -57.29
N ILE A 8 -20.05 17.11 -56.73
CA ILE A 8 -19.61 17.69 -55.47
C ILE A 8 -19.94 16.73 -54.32
N LEU A 9 -21.15 16.16 -54.31
CA LEU A 9 -21.57 15.20 -53.28
C LEU A 9 -20.68 13.96 -53.28
N GLU A 10 -20.36 13.42 -54.45
CA GLU A 10 -19.48 12.25 -54.59
C GLU A 10 -18.05 12.53 -54.08
N ARG A 11 -17.52 13.73 -54.33
CA ARG A 11 -16.23 14.16 -53.78
C ARG A 11 -16.25 14.23 -52.26
N TRP A 12 -17.30 14.79 -51.66
CA TRP A 12 -17.42 14.89 -50.20
C TRP A 12 -17.59 13.53 -49.53
N VAL A 13 -18.36 12.62 -50.14
CA VAL A 13 -18.52 11.24 -49.64
C VAL A 13 -17.18 10.50 -49.69
N ARG A 14 -16.41 10.61 -50.78
CA ARG A 14 -15.08 9.97 -50.87
C ARG A 14 -14.10 10.52 -49.84
N VAL A 15 -14.07 11.83 -49.60
CA VAL A 15 -13.20 12.45 -48.58
C VAL A 15 -13.61 12.01 -47.17
N SER A 16 -14.91 11.98 -46.88
CA SER A 16 -15.43 11.54 -45.58
C SER A 16 -15.09 10.07 -45.29
N VAL A 17 -15.28 9.19 -46.27
CA VAL A 17 -14.90 7.77 -46.15
C VAL A 17 -13.39 7.62 -45.96
N PHE A 18 -12.57 8.39 -46.68
CA PHE A 18 -11.12 8.33 -46.53
C PHE A 18 -10.65 8.81 -45.13
N CYS A 19 -11.25 9.89 -44.60
CA CYS A 19 -11.00 10.36 -43.24
C CYS A 19 -11.45 9.33 -42.18
N PHE A 20 -12.59 8.66 -42.39
CA PHE A 20 -13.08 7.66 -41.46
C PHE A 20 -12.18 6.41 -41.45
N VAL A 21 -11.71 5.96 -42.62
CA VAL A 21 -10.74 4.85 -42.71
C VAL A 21 -9.44 5.20 -42.00
N LEU A 22 -8.90 6.42 -42.19
CA LEU A 22 -7.67 6.85 -41.52
C LEU A 22 -7.82 6.92 -39.99
N LEU A 23 -8.98 7.36 -39.47
CA LEU A 23 -9.25 7.38 -38.03
C LEU A 23 -9.41 5.97 -37.43
N VAL A 24 -9.98 5.02 -38.17
CA VAL A 24 -10.16 3.64 -37.69
C VAL A 24 -8.86 2.84 -37.78
N THR A 25 -7.99 3.09 -38.78
CA THR A 25 -6.67 2.45 -38.87
C THR A 25 -5.61 3.09 -37.95
N GLY A 26 -5.81 4.33 -37.50
CA GLY A 26 -4.89 5.05 -36.61
C GLY A 26 -4.89 4.59 -35.15
N CYS A 27 -5.89 3.79 -34.73
CA CYS A 27 -6.02 3.31 -33.35
C CYS A 27 -5.64 1.84 -33.14
N ILE A 28 -5.19 1.11 -34.18
CA ILE A 28 -4.84 -0.32 -34.10
C ILE A 28 -3.36 -0.56 -34.46
N HIS A 29 -2.50 0.36 -34.02
CA HIS A 29 -1.06 0.15 -33.99
C HIS A 29 -0.51 0.59 -32.63
N GLN A 30 -0.96 -0.07 -31.57
CA GLN A 30 -0.01 -0.34 -30.48
C GLN A 30 1.09 -1.18 -31.11
N PRO A 31 2.36 -0.73 -31.14
CA PRO A 31 3.43 -1.67 -31.38
C PRO A 31 3.24 -2.75 -30.31
N ASN A 32 2.96 -3.97 -30.75
CA ASN A 32 3.26 -5.16 -29.98
C ASN A 32 4.78 -5.13 -29.78
N VAL A 33 5.25 -4.29 -28.86
CA VAL A 33 6.46 -4.57 -28.13
C VAL A 33 6.08 -5.84 -27.38
N THR A 34 6.42 -6.96 -27.97
CA THR A 34 6.56 -8.23 -27.27
C THR A 34 7.66 -7.98 -26.24
N GLN A 35 7.32 -7.26 -25.15
CA GLN A 35 8.03 -7.32 -23.89
C GLN A 35 7.84 -8.75 -23.45
N LYS A 36 8.71 -9.64 -23.95
CA LYS A 36 9.06 -10.85 -23.24
C LYS A 36 9.39 -10.34 -21.83
N PRO A 37 8.55 -10.58 -20.80
CA PRO A 37 8.97 -10.21 -19.47
C PRO A 37 10.23 -11.03 -19.28
N ALA A 38 11.38 -10.36 -19.21
CA ALA A 38 12.66 -11.02 -19.06
C ALA A 38 12.53 -11.81 -17.76
N HIS A 39 12.31 -13.12 -17.89
CA HIS A 39 12.28 -14.03 -16.77
C HIS A 39 13.65 -13.86 -16.09
N PRO A 40 13.71 -13.62 -14.78
CA PRO A 40 14.99 -13.47 -14.10
C PRO A 40 15.80 -14.73 -14.37
N ASP A 41 17.06 -14.54 -14.78
CA ASP A 41 17.99 -15.64 -14.97
C ASP A 41 18.06 -16.44 -13.65
N TYR A 42 17.93 -17.75 -13.73
CA TYR A 42 17.95 -18.62 -12.56
C TYR A 42 19.32 -18.68 -11.88
N THR A 43 20.36 -18.17 -12.55
CA THR A 43 21.71 -17.99 -12.00
C THR A 43 21.94 -16.63 -11.32
N GLN A 44 20.91 -15.77 -11.29
CA GLN A 44 21.02 -14.41 -10.76
C GLN A 44 21.21 -14.39 -9.24
N LYS A 45 22.12 -13.54 -8.77
CA LYS A 45 22.35 -13.24 -7.35
C LYS A 45 21.08 -12.70 -6.68
N ALA A 46 20.93 -12.95 -5.39
CA ALA A 46 19.78 -12.58 -4.57
C ALA A 46 19.48 -11.07 -4.63
N ILE A 47 20.51 -10.22 -4.56
CA ILE A 47 20.33 -8.77 -4.61
C ILE A 47 19.83 -8.28 -5.97
N ASP A 48 20.29 -8.89 -7.06
CA ASP A 48 19.89 -8.48 -8.40
C ASP A 48 18.46 -8.96 -8.69
N TYR A 49 18.10 -10.15 -8.20
CA TYR A 49 16.72 -10.63 -8.20
C TYR A 49 15.80 -9.69 -7.43
N TYR A 50 16.20 -9.25 -6.23
CA TYR A 50 15.45 -8.26 -5.45
C TYR A 50 15.27 -6.94 -6.19
N ARG A 51 16.32 -6.41 -6.82
CA ARG A 51 16.25 -5.19 -7.64
C ARG A 51 15.28 -5.34 -8.80
N TRP A 52 15.38 -6.44 -9.54
CA TRP A 52 14.46 -6.77 -10.62
C TRP A 52 13.01 -6.81 -10.10
N LEU A 53 12.79 -7.50 -8.99
CA LEU A 53 11.47 -7.64 -8.37
C LEU A 53 10.89 -6.27 -7.99
N LYS A 54 11.71 -5.36 -7.46
CA LYS A 54 11.31 -4.00 -7.10
C LYS A 54 10.97 -3.14 -8.31
N SER A 55 11.66 -3.33 -9.41
CA SER A 55 11.42 -2.60 -10.67
C SER A 55 10.32 -3.22 -11.54
N SER A 56 9.85 -4.42 -11.20
CA SER A 56 8.94 -5.19 -12.04
C SER A 56 7.49 -4.77 -11.86
N PRO A 57 6.68 -4.76 -12.92
CA PRO A 57 5.23 -4.54 -12.82
C PRO A 57 4.56 -5.64 -11.98
N GLU A 58 3.51 -5.28 -11.24
CA GLU A 58 2.78 -6.20 -10.34
C GLU A 58 2.30 -7.48 -11.05
N ILE A 59 1.89 -7.38 -12.32
CA ILE A 59 1.45 -8.52 -13.14
C ILE A 59 2.59 -9.55 -13.31
N VAL A 60 3.83 -9.07 -13.51
CA VAL A 60 5.01 -9.92 -13.65
C VAL A 60 5.34 -10.58 -12.31
N VAL A 61 5.28 -9.82 -11.22
CA VAL A 61 5.51 -10.32 -9.86
C VAL A 61 4.50 -11.42 -9.48
N LYS A 62 3.22 -11.25 -9.82
CA LYS A 62 2.18 -12.25 -9.59
C LYS A 62 2.43 -13.54 -10.37
N ARG A 63 2.88 -13.43 -11.63
CA ARG A 63 3.23 -14.58 -12.45
C ARG A 63 4.43 -15.33 -11.88
N GLU A 64 5.48 -14.61 -11.49
CA GLU A 64 6.66 -15.20 -10.85
C GLU A 64 6.29 -15.90 -9.54
N ARG A 65 5.41 -15.29 -8.72
CA ARG A 65 4.88 -15.93 -7.51
C ARG A 65 4.25 -17.28 -7.84
N HIS A 66 3.32 -17.28 -8.80
CA HIS A 66 2.60 -18.49 -9.18
C HIS A 66 3.54 -19.57 -9.71
N TYR A 67 4.53 -19.19 -10.51
CA TYR A 67 5.55 -20.10 -11.02
C TYR A 67 6.37 -20.74 -9.89
N LEU A 68 6.89 -19.95 -8.96
CA LEU A 68 7.67 -20.46 -7.83
C LEU A 68 6.84 -21.31 -6.86
N GLU A 69 5.55 -21.00 -6.67
CA GLU A 69 4.62 -21.80 -5.86
C GLU A 69 4.38 -23.21 -6.43
N GLN A 70 4.51 -23.37 -7.75
CA GLN A 70 4.43 -24.69 -8.41
C GLN A 70 5.68 -25.55 -8.22
N GLN A 71 6.73 -25.03 -7.58
CA GLN A 71 8.02 -25.71 -7.39
C GLN A 71 8.56 -26.31 -8.69
N PRO A 72 8.99 -25.46 -9.63
CA PRO A 72 9.43 -25.91 -10.95
C PRO A 72 10.61 -26.89 -10.83
N GLU A 73 10.55 -27.96 -11.60
CA GLU A 73 11.63 -28.95 -11.67
C GLU A 73 12.94 -28.27 -12.10
N GLY A 74 14.01 -28.52 -11.34
CA GLY A 74 15.36 -28.01 -11.64
C GLY A 74 15.73 -26.68 -10.95
N LEU A 75 14.82 -26.05 -10.19
CA LEU A 75 15.18 -24.92 -9.32
C LEU A 75 15.60 -25.42 -7.94
N ASP A 76 16.69 -24.86 -7.41
CA ASP A 76 17.13 -25.17 -6.04
C ASP A 76 16.04 -24.78 -5.02
N PRO A 77 15.62 -25.70 -4.11
CA PRO A 77 14.55 -25.43 -3.16
C PRO A 77 14.84 -24.25 -2.23
N ILE A 78 16.10 -24.05 -1.81
CA ILE A 78 16.50 -22.93 -0.95
C ILE A 78 16.32 -21.62 -1.70
N VAL A 79 16.82 -21.56 -2.94
CA VAL A 79 16.68 -20.39 -3.80
C VAL A 79 15.20 -20.08 -4.06
N CYS A 80 14.38 -21.10 -4.32
CA CYS A 80 12.95 -20.96 -4.52
C CYS A 80 12.24 -20.37 -3.29
N MET A 81 12.49 -20.94 -2.10
CA MET A 81 11.91 -20.45 -0.84
C MET A 81 12.33 -19.00 -0.55
N ALA A 82 13.61 -18.67 -0.73
CA ALA A 82 14.10 -17.32 -0.51
C ALA A 82 13.46 -16.32 -1.49
N ARG A 83 13.35 -16.67 -2.78
CA ARG A 83 12.67 -15.84 -3.80
C ARG A 83 11.19 -15.64 -3.46
N LEU A 84 10.49 -16.69 -3.04
CA LEU A 84 9.09 -16.62 -2.59
C LEU A 84 8.93 -15.70 -1.39
N ALA A 85 9.85 -15.76 -0.43
CA ALA A 85 9.84 -14.87 0.73
C ALA A 85 10.00 -13.40 0.32
N MET A 86 10.91 -13.11 -0.61
CA MET A 86 11.10 -11.75 -1.15
C MET A 86 9.85 -11.24 -1.84
N ILE A 87 9.24 -12.03 -2.74
CA ILE A 87 7.98 -11.69 -3.40
C ILE A 87 6.87 -11.43 -2.39
N SER A 88 6.82 -12.22 -1.33
CA SER A 88 5.78 -12.09 -0.30
C SER A 88 5.96 -10.84 0.56
N SER A 89 7.14 -10.23 0.57
CA SER A 89 7.46 -9.15 1.52
C SER A 89 7.92 -7.84 0.88
N ILE A 90 8.00 -7.77 -0.45
CA ILE A 90 8.61 -6.63 -1.15
C ILE A 90 7.85 -5.31 -0.99
N SER A 91 6.52 -5.34 -0.89
CA SER A 91 5.73 -4.12 -0.78
C SER A 91 5.78 -3.54 0.65
N ILE A 92 5.70 -2.23 0.78
CA ILE A 92 5.57 -1.56 2.08
C ILE A 92 4.14 -1.74 2.63
N ASP A 93 3.14 -1.91 1.76
CA ASP A 93 1.74 -2.12 2.14
C ASP A 93 1.39 -3.61 2.30
N THR A 94 2.41 -4.46 2.38
CA THR A 94 2.25 -5.90 2.55
C THR A 94 1.45 -6.21 3.80
N THR A 95 0.44 -7.08 3.67
CA THR A 95 -0.41 -7.53 4.76
C THR A 95 0.41 -8.22 5.85
N SER A 96 -0.06 -8.18 7.11
CA SER A 96 0.63 -8.88 8.21
C SER A 96 0.76 -10.38 7.94
N GLN A 97 -0.14 -10.98 7.16
CA GLN A 97 -0.13 -12.40 6.82
C GLN A 97 0.97 -12.73 5.80
N ASP A 98 1.11 -11.93 4.75
CA ASP A 98 2.15 -12.12 3.73
C ASP A 98 3.56 -11.94 4.32
N GLU A 99 3.72 -10.99 5.23
CA GLU A 99 4.97 -10.76 5.96
C GLU A 99 5.32 -11.93 6.89
N GLN A 100 4.35 -12.47 7.63
CA GLN A 100 4.55 -13.69 8.44
C GLN A 100 4.91 -14.90 7.58
N ARG A 101 4.29 -15.04 6.41
CA ARG A 101 4.63 -16.10 5.46
C ARG A 101 6.08 -15.95 4.98
N ALA A 102 6.50 -14.72 4.66
CA ALA A 102 7.88 -14.44 4.27
C ALA A 102 8.87 -14.81 5.37
N LEU A 103 8.62 -14.38 6.61
CA LEU A 103 9.49 -14.71 7.76
C LEU A 103 9.64 -16.23 7.96
N LYS A 104 8.53 -16.99 7.88
CA LYS A 104 8.58 -18.46 7.99
C LYS A 104 9.42 -19.11 6.89
N LEU A 105 9.30 -18.63 5.64
CA LEU A 105 10.08 -19.14 4.52
C LEU A 105 11.59 -18.84 4.69
N LEU A 106 11.93 -17.63 5.16
CA LEU A 106 13.32 -17.27 5.45
C LEU A 106 13.89 -18.11 6.58
N GLU A 107 13.11 -18.37 7.63
CA GLU A 107 13.52 -19.25 8.72
C GLU A 107 13.81 -20.68 8.24
N GLN A 108 12.98 -21.22 7.34
CA GLN A 108 13.24 -22.52 6.71
C GLN A 108 14.55 -22.52 5.93
N VAL A 109 14.82 -21.47 5.14
CA VAL A 109 16.08 -21.30 4.40
C VAL A 109 17.29 -21.24 5.34
N ILE A 110 17.16 -20.52 6.46
CA ILE A 110 18.23 -20.34 7.45
C ILE A 110 18.52 -21.65 8.21
N ASN A 111 17.47 -22.40 8.55
CA ASN A 111 17.60 -23.65 9.29
C ASN A 111 18.02 -24.85 8.43
N THR A 112 18.16 -24.67 7.12
CA THR A 112 18.62 -25.73 6.23
C THR A 112 20.12 -25.92 6.42
N ASN A 113 20.52 -26.98 7.13
CA ASN A 113 21.90 -27.33 7.47
C ASN A 113 22.72 -27.93 6.31
N ASP A 114 22.18 -27.94 5.09
CA ASP A 114 22.92 -28.45 3.94
C ASP A 114 24.19 -27.63 3.72
N SER A 115 25.31 -28.33 3.53
CA SER A 115 26.61 -27.73 3.27
C SER A 115 26.50 -26.72 2.12
N ILE A 116 26.71 -25.45 2.45
CA ILE A 116 26.64 -24.30 1.53
C ILE A 116 27.87 -24.29 0.62
N SER A 117 28.04 -25.35 -0.16
CA SER A 117 29.14 -25.50 -1.12
C SER A 117 28.85 -24.73 -2.42
N ASP A 118 27.58 -24.51 -2.75
CA ASP A 118 27.16 -23.71 -3.90
C ASP A 118 27.20 -22.21 -3.57
N PRO A 119 27.98 -21.39 -4.30
CA PRO A 119 28.05 -19.94 -4.10
C PRO A 119 26.69 -19.24 -4.27
N LEU A 120 25.79 -19.78 -5.11
CA LEU A 120 24.46 -19.19 -5.30
C LEU A 120 23.59 -19.43 -4.07
N ARG A 121 23.55 -20.65 -3.55
CA ARG A 121 22.86 -20.97 -2.28
C ARG A 121 23.41 -20.12 -1.12
N HIS A 122 24.73 -19.89 -1.08
CA HIS A 122 25.33 -19.01 -0.07
C HIS A 122 24.83 -17.58 -0.13
N ASP A 123 24.72 -17.02 -1.34
CA ASP A 123 24.24 -15.66 -1.55
C ASP A 123 22.79 -15.52 -1.08
N TYR A 124 21.92 -16.46 -1.46
CA TYR A 124 20.53 -16.48 -1.02
C TYR A 124 20.38 -16.73 0.48
N HIS A 125 21.23 -17.55 1.09
CA HIS A 125 21.21 -17.79 2.54
C HIS A 125 21.63 -16.52 3.31
N LYS A 126 22.72 -15.86 2.91
CA LYS A 126 23.16 -14.58 3.48
C LYS A 126 22.11 -13.50 3.32
N PHE A 127 21.54 -13.38 2.13
CA PHE A 127 20.47 -12.43 1.87
C PHE A 127 19.26 -12.72 2.76
N SER A 128 18.90 -13.99 2.95
CA SER A 128 17.76 -14.38 3.78
C SER A 128 17.92 -13.98 5.24
N LEU A 129 19.13 -14.11 5.80
CA LEU A 129 19.46 -13.61 7.14
C LEU A 129 19.20 -12.10 7.25
N LEU A 130 19.82 -11.32 6.36
CA LEU A 130 19.69 -9.86 6.37
C LEU A 130 18.24 -9.41 6.11
N TRP A 131 17.55 -10.08 5.19
CA TRP A 131 16.19 -9.75 4.84
C TRP A 131 15.24 -10.05 5.99
N ARG A 132 15.43 -11.16 6.72
CA ARG A 132 14.66 -11.47 7.94
C ARG A 132 14.80 -10.34 8.96
N ASP A 133 16.02 -9.88 9.24
CA ASP A 133 16.27 -8.82 10.21
C ASP A 133 15.56 -7.51 9.78
N VAL A 134 15.55 -7.19 8.49
CA VAL A 134 14.80 -6.04 7.94
C VAL A 134 13.29 -6.19 8.14
N LEU A 135 12.73 -7.38 7.89
CA LEU A 135 11.31 -7.66 8.08
C LEU A 135 10.90 -7.60 9.55
N GLU A 136 11.72 -8.12 10.45
CA GLU A 136 11.49 -8.05 11.91
C GLU A 136 11.50 -6.60 12.40
N GLN A 137 12.47 -5.78 11.96
CA GLN A 137 12.50 -4.35 12.26
C GLN A 137 11.26 -3.63 11.74
N ARG A 138 10.82 -3.95 10.51
CA ARG A 138 9.60 -3.38 9.94
C ARG A 138 8.35 -3.75 10.75
N GLN A 139 8.26 -4.99 11.22
CA GLN A 139 7.17 -5.45 12.09
C GLN A 139 7.18 -4.70 13.43
N GLN A 140 8.34 -4.54 14.06
CA GLN A 140 8.49 -3.78 15.31
C GLN A 140 8.09 -2.31 15.15
N LEU A 141 8.50 -1.67 14.04
CA LEU A 141 8.12 -0.29 13.73
C LEU A 141 6.60 -0.15 13.53
N ARG A 142 5.95 -1.08 12.82
CA ARG A 142 4.49 -1.08 12.67
C ARG A 142 3.79 -1.22 14.01
N GLN A 143 4.29 -2.08 14.89
CA GLN A 143 3.73 -2.27 16.24
C GLN A 143 3.91 -1.02 17.11
N SER A 144 5.08 -0.38 17.07
CA SER A 144 5.34 0.85 17.83
C SER A 144 4.48 2.01 17.34
N MET A 145 4.35 2.18 16.01
CA MET A 145 3.46 3.17 15.41
C MET A 145 2.00 2.91 15.78
N ASN A 146 1.52 1.67 15.70
CA ASN A 146 0.15 1.33 16.10
C ASN A 146 -0.11 1.62 17.59
N LYS A 147 0.88 1.37 18.46
CA LYS A 147 0.79 1.71 19.88
C LYS A 147 0.74 3.22 20.09
N ALA A 148 1.59 3.98 19.40
CA ALA A 148 1.59 5.44 19.45
C ALA A 148 0.25 6.03 18.97
N THR A 149 -0.27 5.55 17.85
CA THR A 149 -1.57 5.99 17.30
C THR A 149 -2.72 5.70 18.26
N LYS A 150 -2.74 4.52 18.89
CA LYS A 150 -3.73 4.20 19.93
C LYS A 150 -3.62 5.13 21.14
N GLY A 151 -2.40 5.47 21.56
CA GLY A 151 -2.16 6.46 22.62
C GLY A 151 -2.75 7.82 22.30
N ILE A 152 -2.48 8.33 21.09
CA ILE A 152 -3.01 9.63 20.62
C ILE A 152 -4.55 9.63 20.60
N VAL A 153 -5.18 8.53 20.17
CA VAL A 153 -6.65 8.43 20.18
C VAL A 153 -7.21 8.46 21.60
N ALA A 154 -6.57 7.75 22.54
CA ALA A 154 -6.98 7.75 23.94
C ALA A 154 -6.83 9.14 24.59
N GLU A 155 -5.71 9.82 24.35
CA GLU A 155 -5.49 11.20 24.83
C GLU A 155 -6.53 12.16 24.26
N ARG A 156 -6.87 12.03 22.97
CA ARG A 156 -7.90 12.86 22.34
C ARG A 156 -9.28 12.65 22.98
N GLN A 157 -9.63 11.41 23.31
CA GLN A 157 -10.88 11.11 24.04
C GLN A 157 -10.87 11.75 25.43
N GLN A 158 -9.75 11.65 26.15
CA GLN A 158 -9.61 12.26 27.47
C GLN A 158 -9.75 13.79 27.42
N ILE A 159 -9.13 14.45 26.42
CA ILE A 159 -9.28 15.88 26.21
C ILE A 159 -10.75 16.26 25.97
N GLN A 160 -11.47 15.47 25.18
CA GLN A 160 -12.89 15.70 24.93
C GLN A 160 -13.72 15.60 26.21
N THR A 161 -13.49 14.58 27.04
CA THR A 161 -14.16 14.44 28.34
C THR A 161 -13.88 15.61 29.27
N LEU A 162 -12.61 16.05 29.36
CA LEU A 162 -12.23 17.22 30.17
C LEU A 162 -12.89 18.52 29.65
N GLN A 163 -13.06 18.66 28.34
CA GLN A 163 -13.79 19.78 27.76
C GLN A 163 -15.27 19.74 28.13
N GLU A 164 -15.91 18.58 28.05
CA GLU A 164 -17.31 18.40 28.46
C GLU A 164 -17.50 18.74 29.95
N GLU A 165 -16.64 18.22 30.84
CA GLU A 165 -16.65 18.54 32.26
C GLU A 165 -16.47 20.04 32.52
N ASN A 166 -15.54 20.68 31.82
CA ASN A 166 -15.31 22.12 31.95
C ASN A 166 -16.55 22.92 31.54
N THR A 167 -17.21 22.55 30.44
CA THR A 167 -18.46 23.21 30.02
C THR A 167 -19.58 23.05 31.05
N ILE A 168 -19.67 21.89 31.72
CA ILE A 168 -20.66 21.66 32.78
C ILE A 168 -20.36 22.55 33.99
N LEU A 169 -19.09 22.60 34.42
CA LEU A 169 -18.67 23.43 35.56
C LEU A 169 -18.92 24.92 35.28
N LEU A 170 -18.64 25.40 34.08
CA LEU A 170 -18.93 26.79 33.69
C LEU A 170 -20.43 27.11 33.78
N LYS A 171 -21.30 26.21 33.31
CA LYS A 171 -22.76 26.36 33.45
C LYS A 171 -23.20 26.39 34.91
N GLN A 172 -22.60 25.56 35.77
CA GLN A 172 -22.89 25.58 37.21
C GLN A 172 -22.47 26.90 37.86
N ILE A 173 -21.29 27.41 37.52
CA ILE A 173 -20.81 28.72 38.00
C ILE A 173 -21.76 29.83 37.56
N GLU A 174 -22.19 29.83 36.30
CA GLU A 174 -23.13 30.83 35.78
C GLU A 174 -24.49 30.76 36.50
N ALA A 175 -25.01 29.56 36.74
CA ALA A 175 -26.24 29.35 37.50
C ALA A 175 -26.10 29.88 38.94
N LEU A 176 -25.01 29.56 39.64
CA LEU A 176 -24.73 30.05 40.99
C LEU A 176 -24.62 31.58 41.03
N LYS A 177 -23.94 32.18 40.06
CA LYS A 177 -23.81 33.64 39.93
C LYS A 177 -25.18 34.30 39.71
N SER A 178 -26.05 33.70 38.90
CA SER A 178 -27.43 34.17 38.72
C SER A 178 -28.23 34.08 40.02
N ILE A 179 -28.10 32.99 40.78
CA ILE A 179 -28.76 32.84 42.09
C ILE A 179 -28.28 33.91 43.06
N GLU A 180 -26.97 34.15 43.15
CA GLU A 180 -26.38 35.19 44.00
C GLU A 180 -26.91 36.59 43.65
N GLN A 181 -26.97 36.93 42.36
CA GLN A 181 -27.54 38.20 41.90
C GLN A 181 -29.02 38.34 42.28
N GLN A 182 -29.80 37.27 42.21
CA GLN A 182 -31.20 37.29 42.62
C GLN A 182 -31.35 37.47 44.14
N LEU A 183 -30.48 36.84 44.93
CA LEU A 183 -30.45 37.01 46.39
C LEU A 183 -30.11 38.45 46.77
N ASN A 184 -29.04 39.01 46.20
CA ASN A 184 -28.64 40.41 46.45
C ASN A 184 -29.76 41.40 46.10
N ARG A 185 -30.46 41.19 44.98
CA ARG A 185 -31.62 42.03 44.62
C ARG A 185 -32.72 41.95 45.68
N ARG A 186 -33.04 40.75 46.18
CA ARG A 186 -34.06 40.54 47.21
C ARG A 186 -33.69 41.18 48.55
N GLU A 187 -32.42 41.13 48.95
CA GLU A 187 -31.93 41.79 50.17
C GLU A 187 -32.04 43.31 50.06
N GLN A 188 -31.58 43.89 48.95
CA GLN A 188 -31.75 45.33 48.70
C GLN A 188 -33.23 45.76 48.74
N THR A 189 -34.15 44.94 48.22
CA THR A 189 -35.58 45.29 48.27
C THR A 189 -36.17 45.21 49.69
N ARG A 190 -35.60 44.39 50.58
CA ARG A 190 -36.04 44.27 51.99
C ARG A 190 -35.55 45.45 52.83
N GLU A 191 -34.35 45.96 52.58
CA GLU A 191 -33.82 47.12 53.31
C GLU A 191 -34.51 48.45 52.93
N ILE A 192 -35.15 48.52 51.75
CA ILE A 192 -35.84 49.72 51.26
C ILE A 192 -37.30 49.82 51.75
N LYS A 193 -37.82 48.81 52.46
CA LYS A 193 -39.19 48.84 53.01
C LYS A 193 -39.18 49.32 54.48
N PRO A 194 -39.59 50.57 54.78
CA PRO A 194 -39.86 51.04 56.15
C PRO A 194 -41.15 50.44 56.73
#